data_AF-A0A1J8P3E5-F1
#
_entry.id   AF-A0A1J8P3E5-F1
#
_cell.length_a   1.000
_cell.length_b   1.000
_cell.length_c   1.000
_cell.angle_alpha   90.00
_cell.angle_beta   90.00
_cell.angle_gamma   90.00
#
_symmetry.space_group_name_H-M   'P 1'
#
loop_
_entity.id
_entity.type
_entity.pdbx_description
1 polymer ?
#
loop_
_entity_poly.entity_id
_entity_poly.type
_entity_poly.pdbx_seq_one_letter_code
_entity_poly.pdbx_strand_id
1 'polypeptide(L)' 'GIKLLKENGIEPAVISARNSKSVNHRMKNLGVKHFYQGQSNKVVAFNELLEKLHISADEVAYMGDDVIDLPVMTKVGFAI' A
#
# COMPACT_ATOMS: atom_id res chain seq x y z
N GLY A 1 4.80 -6.48 -13.01
CA GLY A 1 4.56 -5.38 -12.06
C GLY A 1 5.21 -5.68 -10.73
N ILE A 2 4.44 -6.17 -9.75
CA ILE A 2 4.87 -6.25 -8.33
C ILE A 2 6.21 -6.97 -8.10
N LYS A 3 6.48 -8.09 -8.78
CA LYS A 3 7.78 -8.76 -8.67
C LYS A 3 8.95 -7.88 -9.14
N LEU A 4 8.76 -7.19 -10.26
CA LEU A 4 9.77 -6.29 -10.83
C LEU A 4 10.03 -5.09 -9.91
N LEU A 5 9.01 -4.55 -9.23
CA LEU A 5 9.21 -3.50 -8.23
C LEU A 5 10.19 -3.96 -7.15
N LYS A 6 9.98 -5.16 -6.61
CA LYS A 6 10.86 -5.75 -5.59
C LYS A 6 12.29 -5.98 -6.10
N GLU A 7 12.42 -6.48 -7.33
CA GLU A 7 13.72 -6.68 -7.98
C GLU A 7 14.49 -5.36 -8.18
N ASN A 8 13.78 -4.23 -8.21
CA ASN A 8 14.35 -2.88 -8.33
C ASN A 8 14.36 -2.12 -7.00
N GLY A 9 14.24 -2.81 -5.85
CA GLY A 9 14.34 -2.19 -4.52
C GLY A 9 13.12 -1.39 -4.07
N ILE A 10 12.00 -1.49 -4.79
CA ILE A 10 10.73 -0.85 -4.41
C ILE A 10 9.90 -1.85 -3.60
N GLU A 11 9.63 -1.55 -2.33
CA GLU A 11 8.83 -2.41 -1.45
C GLU A 11 7.32 -2.18 -1.68
N PRO A 12 6.58 -3.18 -2.20
CA PRO A 12 5.15 -3.04 -2.43
C PRO A 12 4.35 -3.21 -1.14
N ALA A 13 3.32 -2.39 -0.97
CA ALA A 13 2.33 -2.51 0.09
C ALA A 13 0.90 -2.47 -0.47
N VAL A 14 -0.05 -3.05 0.25
CA VAL A 14 -1.47 -3.02 -0.11
C VAL A 14 -2.32 -2.69 1.11
N ILE A 15 -3.18 -1.68 0.98
CA ILE A 15 -4.16 -1.28 1.98
C ILE A 15 -5.55 -1.43 1.36
N SER A 16 -6.39 -2.29 1.95
CA SER A 16 -7.74 -2.55 1.47
C SER A 16 -8.77 -2.40 2.59
N ALA A 17 -9.89 -1.75 2.28
CA ALA A 17 -11.05 -1.71 3.16
C ALA A 17 -11.79 -3.04 3.22
N ARG A 18 -11.60 -3.92 2.23
CA ARG A 18 -12.25 -5.24 2.19
C ARG A 18 -11.35 -6.29 2.82
N ASN A 19 -11.97 -7.30 3.40
CA ASN A 19 -11.28 -8.49 3.88
C ASN A 19 -11.68 -9.68 3.00
N SER A 20 -10.73 -10.30 2.31
CA SER A 20 -11.00 -11.47 1.47
C SER A 20 -9.87 -12.50 1.52
N LYS A 21 -10.26 -13.78 1.46
CA LYS A 21 -9.30 -14.89 1.41
C LYS A 21 -8.52 -14.94 0.09
N SER A 22 -9.16 -14.54 -1.02
CA SER A 22 -8.54 -14.52 -2.34
C SER A 22 -7.38 -13.52 -2.41
N VAL A 23 -7.56 -12.30 -1.91
CA VAL A 23 -6.50 -11.28 -1.89
C VAL A 23 -5.37 -11.70 -0.95
N ASN A 24 -5.68 -12.27 0.23
CA ASN A 24 -4.67 -12.88 1.13
C ASN A 24 -3.77 -13.88 0.40
N HIS A 25 -4.36 -14.83 -0.31
CA HIS A 25 -3.60 -15.84 -1.04
C HIS A 25 -2.75 -15.21 -2.15
N ARG A 26 -3.31 -14.24 -2.89
CA ARG A 26 -2.60 -13.52 -3.94
C ARG A 26 -1.38 -12.74 -3.41
N MET A 27 -1.54 -12.03 -2.29
CA MET A 27 -0.44 -11.27 -1.67
C MET A 27 0.68 -12.17 -1.19
N LYS A 28 0.35 -13.32 -0.58
CA LYS A 28 1.35 -14.34 -0.21
C LYS A 28 2.10 -14.86 -1.44
N ASN A 29 1.40 -15.19 -2.53
CA ASN A 29 2.03 -15.68 -3.76
C ASN A 29 2.95 -14.65 -4.44
N LEU A 30 2.64 -13.36 -4.29
CA LEU A 30 3.48 -12.26 -4.78
C LEU A 30 4.59 -11.87 -3.80
N GLY A 31 4.57 -12.40 -2.58
CA GLY A 31 5.52 -12.06 -1.52
C GLY A 31 5.39 -10.62 -1.03
N VAL A 32 4.19 -10.04 -1.06
CA VAL A 32 3.90 -8.72 -0.49
C VAL A 32 3.84 -8.86 1.03
N LYS A 33 4.79 -8.25 1.73
CA LYS A 33 4.91 -8.34 3.20
C LYS A 33 3.96 -7.40 3.93
N HIS A 34 3.70 -6.25 3.32
CA HIS A 34 2.93 -5.15 3.88
C HIS A 34 1.49 -5.22 3.35
N PHE A 35 0.63 -5.95 4.05
CA PHE A 35 -0.74 -6.15 3.62
C PHE A 35 -1.74 -5.89 4.74
N TYR A 36 -2.57 -4.87 4.55
CA TYR A 36 -3.55 -4.38 5.51
C TYR A 36 -4.96 -4.56 4.93
N GLN A 37 -5.84 -5.24 5.65
CA GLN A 37 -7.22 -5.50 5.24
C GLN A 37 -8.22 -5.02 6.29
N GLY A 38 -9.45 -4.77 5.85
CA GLY A 38 -10.49 -4.24 6.72
C GLY A 38 -10.21 -2.82 7.17
N GLN A 39 -9.32 -2.08 6.49
CA GLN A 39 -8.99 -0.72 6.87
C GLN A 39 -9.87 0.29 6.15
N SER A 40 -10.91 0.73 6.85
CA SER A 40 -11.78 1.83 6.43
C SER A 40 -11.04 3.17 6.45
N ASN A 41 -10.12 3.37 7.39
CA ASN A 41 -9.24 4.53 7.41
C ASN A 41 -7.84 4.17 6.88
N LYS A 42 -7.64 4.36 5.58
CA LYS A 42 -6.37 4.04 4.90
C LYS A 42 -5.19 4.88 5.42
N VAL A 43 -5.44 6.08 5.96
CA VAL A 43 -4.39 6.97 6.49
C VAL A 43 -3.68 6.34 7.70
N VAL A 44 -4.39 5.59 8.54
CA VAL A 44 -3.79 4.95 9.71
C VAL A 44 -2.76 3.91 9.28
N ALA A 45 -3.14 3.01 8.38
CA ALA A 45 -2.23 1.99 7.84
C ALA A 45 -1.08 2.61 7.02
N PHE A 46 -1.35 3.71 6.32
CA PHE A 46 -0.33 4.44 5.58
C PHE A 46 0.74 5.04 6.52
N ASN A 47 0.33 5.72 7.59
CA ASN A 47 1.26 6.30 8.56
C ASN A 47 2.08 5.21 9.28
N GLU A 48 1.45 4.10 9.67
CA GLU A 48 2.16 2.95 10.25
C GLU A 48 3.23 2.41 9.29
N LEU A 49 2.94 2.39 7.98
CA LEU A 49 3.89 1.97 6.97
C LEU A 49 5.09 2.91 6.84
N LEU A 50 4.86 4.22 6.84
CA LEU A 50 5.94 5.22 6.81
C LEU A 50 6.88 5.04 8.00
N GLU A 51 6.33 4.90 9.21
CA GLU A 51 7.10 4.67 10.43
C GLU A 51 7.88 3.36 10.37
N LYS A 52 7.22 2.26 9.98
CA LYS A 52 7.84 0.93 9.92
C LYS A 52 8.98 0.85 8.90
N LEU A 53 8.82 1.51 7.76
CA LEU A 53 9.80 1.51 6.67
C LEU A 53 10.84 2.63 6.80
N HIS A 54 10.65 3.56 7.74
CA HIS A 54 11.51 4.73 7.94
C HIS A 54 11.66 5.57 6.67
N ILE A 55 10.54 5.83 6.00
CA ILE A 55 10.48 6.62 4.75
C ILE A 55 9.54 7.81 4.92
N SER A 56 9.75 8.83 4.10
CA SER A 56 8.86 9.99 3.98
C SER A 56 7.71 9.71 3.00
N ALA A 57 6.63 10.50 3.09
CA ALA A 57 5.51 10.37 2.16
C ALA A 57 5.88 10.75 0.71
N ASP A 58 6.85 11.65 0.53
CA ASP A 58 7.36 12.08 -0.78
C ASP A 58 8.07 10.95 -1.54
N GLU A 59 8.53 9.91 -0.84
CA GLU A 59 9.16 8.72 -1.42
C GLU A 59 8.14 7.64 -1.82
N VAL A 60 6.84 7.89 -1.59
CA VAL A 60 5.78 6.91 -1.86
C VAL A 60 5.09 7.19 -3.19
N ALA A 61 4.86 6.11 -3.95
CA ALA A 61 3.88 6.07 -5.02
C ALA A 61 2.62 5.34 -4.53
N TYR A 62 1.45 5.96 -4.67
CA TYR A 62 0.17 5.38 -4.28
C TYR A 62 -0.77 5.25 -5.47
N MET A 63 -1.38 4.07 -5.65
CA MET A 63 -2.38 3.80 -6.67
C MET A 63 -3.74 3.59 -6.01
N GLY A 64 -4.70 4.46 -6.30
CA GLY A 64 -6.07 4.42 -5.76
C GLY A 64 -7.13 4.43 -6.87
N ASP A 65 -8.32 3.92 -6.59
CA ASP A 65 -9.41 3.83 -7.57
C ASP A 65 -10.69 4.56 -7.14
N ASP A 66 -10.77 5.02 -5.89
CA ASP A 66 -11.99 5.62 -5.34
C ASP A 66 -11.68 6.79 -4.37
N VAL A 67 -12.69 7.57 -4.02
CA VAL A 67 -12.62 8.78 -3.17
C VAL A 67 -12.01 8.48 -1.80
N ILE A 68 -12.17 7.26 -1.29
CA ILE A 68 -11.60 6.81 -0.02
C ILE A 68 -10.05 6.80 -0.01
N ASP A 69 -9.42 6.81 -1.19
CA ASP A 69 -7.97 6.86 -1.35
C ASP A 69 -7.41 8.28 -1.35
N LEU A 70 -8.23 9.29 -1.64
CA LEU A 70 -7.80 10.70 -1.71
C LEU A 70 -7.00 11.16 -0.49
N PRO A 71 -7.39 10.84 0.77
CA PRO A 71 -6.64 11.27 1.94
C PRO A 71 -5.18 10.77 2.00
N VAL A 72 -4.86 9.67 1.30
CA VAL A 72 -3.50 9.17 1.15
C VAL A 72 -2.86 9.73 -0.12
N MET A 73 -3.59 9.72 -1.25
CA MET A 73 -3.10 10.21 -2.54
C MET A 73 -2.65 11.68 -2.49
N THR A 74 -3.30 12.53 -1.69
CA THR A 74 -2.91 13.95 -1.55
C THR A 74 -1.64 14.17 -0.71
N LYS A 75 -1.05 13.12 -0.14
CA LYS A 75 0.12 13.22 0.75
C LYS A 75 1.39 12.63 0.15
N VAL A 76 1.26 11.81 -0.88
CA VAL A 76 2.38 11.04 -1.44
C VAL A 76 3.09 11.82 -2.55
N GLY A 77 4.34 11.48 -2.82
CA GLY A 77 5.12 12.10 -3.90
C GLY A 77 4.60 11.77 -5.30
N PHE A 78 3.92 10.64 -5.47
CA PHE A 78 3.32 10.26 -6.74
C PHE A 78 1.98 9.52 -6.56
N ALA A 79 0.90 10.08 -7.10
CA ALA A 79 -0.44 9.50 -7.03
C ALA A 79 -0.93 9.09 -8.43
N ILE A 80 -1.49 7.87 -8.54
CA ILE A 80 -2.09 7.31 -9.75
C ILE A 80 -3.52 6.85 -9.47
#